data_AF-A0AAV3AKD2-F1
#
_entry.id   AF-A0AAV3AKD2-F1
#
_cell.length_a   1.000
_cell.length_b   1.000
_cell.length_c   1.000
_cell.angle_alpha   90.00
_cell.angle_beta   90.00
_cell.angle_gamma   90.00
#
_symmetry.space_group_name_H-M   'P 1'
#
loop_
_entity.id
_entity.type
_entity.pdbx_description
1 polymer ?
#
loop_
_entity_poly.entity_id
_entity_poly.type
_entity_poly.pdbx_seq_one_letter_code
_entity_poly.pdbx_strand_id
1 'polypeptide(L)'
;DKIFPQNIKLNLNTSKDEGFTTEGELHSRSLSPWTYKMDVDHKRFPPIIPQAVCQHQWCLNAEGKEDIGMTSMPIQQEILVLRREIQDCQQTFYVEKQLITVGCTCTKPITQPA
;
A
#
# COMPACT_ATOMS: atom_id res chain seq x y z
N ASP A 1 10.79 18.84 -28.71
CA ASP A 1 11.42 17.86 -27.80
C ASP A 1 11.41 18.37 -26.37
N LYS A 2 10.70 17.67 -25.46
CA LYS A 2 10.68 18.05 -24.04
C LYS A 2 11.92 17.45 -23.39
N ILE A 3 12.89 18.30 -23.07
CA ILE A 3 14.11 17.92 -22.35
C ILE A 3 13.70 17.64 -20.90
N PHE A 4 13.52 16.36 -20.56
CA PHE A 4 13.30 15.96 -19.18
C PHE A 4 14.63 16.00 -18.42
N PRO A 5 14.68 16.62 -17.23
CA PRO A 5 15.91 16.66 -16.44
C PRO A 5 16.29 15.25 -16.00
N GLN A 6 17.56 14.89 -16.17
CA GLN A 6 18.08 13.60 -15.69
C GLN A 6 18.26 13.56 -14.17
N ASN A 7 18.46 14.72 -13.53
CA ASN A 7 18.67 14.85 -12.09
C ASN A 7 17.92 16.08 -11.55
N ILE A 8 17.42 15.98 -10.31
CA ILE A 8 16.73 17.07 -9.60
C ILE A 8 17.36 17.29 -8.23
N LYS A 9 17.39 18.54 -7.76
CA LYS A 9 17.78 18.86 -6.38
C LYS A 9 16.56 18.70 -5.47
N LEU A 10 16.64 17.80 -4.50
CA LEU A 10 15.58 17.54 -3.53
C LEU A 10 15.99 18.10 -2.17
N ASN A 11 15.10 18.85 -1.51
CA ASN A 11 15.28 19.25 -0.12
C ASN A 11 14.57 18.22 0.78
N LEU A 12 15.34 17.49 1.58
CA LEU A 12 14.84 16.44 2.48
C LEU A 12 14.33 17.00 3.82
N ASN A 13 13.50 18.04 3.76
CA ASN A 13 12.83 18.56 4.95
C ASN A 13 11.49 17.81 5.09
N THR A 14 11.55 16.59 5.62
CA THR A 14 10.34 15.78 5.81
C THR A 14 9.57 16.33 7.01
N SER A 15 8.34 16.81 6.77
CA SER A 15 7.38 16.97 7.86
C SER A 15 7.28 15.62 8.57
N LYS A 16 7.23 15.62 9.92
CA LYS A 16 6.86 14.40 10.65
C LYS A 16 5.56 13.91 10.03
N ASP A 17 5.61 12.71 9.45
CA ASP A 17 4.41 11.98 9.12
C ASP A 17 3.66 11.84 10.44
N GLU A 18 2.51 12.50 10.56
CA GLU A 18 1.57 12.16 11.61
C GLU A 18 1.19 10.73 11.30
N GLY A 19 1.89 9.80 11.96
CA GLY A 19 1.83 8.39 11.63
C GLY A 19 0.37 8.02 11.48
N PHE A 20 0.05 7.32 10.38
CA PHE A 20 -1.30 6.90 10.03
C PHE A 20 -2.02 6.48 11.32
N THR A 21 -2.83 7.38 11.87
CA THR A 21 -3.74 7.02 12.95
C THR A 21 -4.69 6.08 12.24
N THR A 22 -4.41 4.79 12.36
CA THR A 22 -5.44 3.79 12.28
C THR A 22 -6.54 4.35 13.18
N GLU A 23 -7.63 4.82 12.57
CA GLU A 23 -8.92 4.82 13.23
C GLU A 23 -9.07 3.38 13.73
N GLY A 24 -8.60 3.17 14.96
CA GLY A 24 -8.22 1.87 15.46
C GLY A 24 -9.45 1.01 15.33
N GLU A 25 -9.34 -0.05 14.53
CA GLU A 25 -10.37 -1.05 14.20
C GLU A 25 -10.95 -1.03 12.77
N LEU A 26 -10.64 -0.09 11.85
CA LEU A 26 -11.21 -0.20 10.47
C LEU A 26 -10.87 -1.56 9.82
N HIS A 27 -9.61 -1.98 9.93
CA HIS A 27 -9.14 -3.24 9.35
C HIS A 27 -9.79 -4.48 9.97
N SER A 28 -10.23 -4.42 11.23
CA SER A 28 -10.86 -5.55 11.95
C SER A 28 -12.38 -5.52 11.91
N ARG A 29 -12.99 -4.35 11.63
CA ARG A 29 -14.45 -4.14 11.55
C ARG A 29 -14.98 -4.13 10.13
N SER A 30 -14.10 -4.15 9.13
CA SER A 30 -14.48 -4.32 7.73
C SER A 30 -15.16 -5.67 7.51
N LEU A 31 -16.13 -5.71 6.59
CA LEU A 31 -16.67 -6.97 6.08
C LEU A 31 -15.61 -7.80 5.33
N SER A 32 -14.54 -7.16 4.85
CA SER A 32 -13.38 -7.83 4.26
C SER A 32 -12.15 -7.48 5.10
N PRO A 33 -11.96 -8.08 6.29
CA PRO A 33 -10.94 -7.66 7.22
C PRO A 33 -9.53 -8.01 6.72
N TRP A 34 -8.54 -7.25 7.19
CA TRP A 34 -7.14 -7.42 6.79
C TRP A 34 -6.17 -7.28 7.96
N THR A 35 -4.98 -7.86 7.78
CA THR A 35 -3.81 -7.61 8.62
C THR A 35 -2.74 -6.86 7.84
N TYR A 36 -1.76 -6.29 8.54
CA TYR A 36 -0.63 -5.64 7.89
C TYR A 36 0.63 -6.51 7.95
N LYS A 37 1.22 -6.75 6.79
CA LYS A 37 2.59 -7.27 6.65
C LYS A 37 3.53 -6.08 6.48
N MET A 38 4.50 -5.94 7.38
CA MET A 38 5.46 -4.82 7.31
C MET A 38 6.52 -5.09 6.23
N ASP A 39 6.55 -4.27 5.18
CA ASP A 39 7.61 -4.26 4.17
C ASP A 39 8.73 -3.32 4.61
N VAL A 40 9.87 -3.88 5.02
CA VAL A 40 11.00 -3.15 5.61
C VAL A 40 12.18 -3.13 4.63
N ASP A 41 12.62 -1.92 4.28
CA ASP A 41 13.77 -1.68 3.42
C ASP A 41 14.57 -0.46 3.89
N HIS A 42 15.74 -0.71 4.47
CA HIS A 42 16.64 0.32 4.99
C HIS A 42 17.33 1.19 3.92
N LYS A 43 17.17 0.83 2.64
CA LYS A 43 17.66 1.62 1.51
C LYS A 43 16.54 2.44 0.87
N ARG A 44 15.34 2.46 1.44
CA ARG A 44 14.18 3.20 0.91
C ARG A 44 13.65 4.21 1.93
N PHE A 45 13.07 5.30 1.43
CA PHE A 45 12.21 6.20 2.19
C PHE A 45 10.78 6.17 1.63
N PRO A 46 9.74 5.91 2.46
CA PRO A 46 9.83 5.49 3.85
C PRO A 46 10.42 4.07 4.00
N PRO A 47 11.15 3.79 5.10
CA PRO A 47 11.82 2.51 5.28
C PRO A 47 10.88 1.37 5.65
N ILE A 48 9.69 1.69 6.19
CA ILE A 48 8.66 0.72 6.54
C ILE A 48 7.39 1.10 5.80
N ILE A 49 6.82 0.16 5.05
CA ILE A 49 5.54 0.31 4.36
C ILE A 49 4.64 -0.85 4.80
N PRO A 50 3.56 -0.60 5.55
CA PRO A 50 2.56 -1.63 5.83
C PRO A 50 1.83 -2.06 4.55
N GLN A 51 1.78 -3.36 4.29
CA GLN A 51 1.03 -3.97 3.19
C GLN A 51 -0.18 -4.70 3.74
N ALA A 52 -1.39 -4.27 3.37
CA ALA A 52 -2.60 -4.96 3.77
C ALA A 52 -2.73 -6.34 3.10
N VAL A 53 -3.15 -7.33 3.88
CA VAL A 53 -3.39 -8.71 3.44
C VAL A 53 -4.79 -9.12 3.91
N CYS A 54 -5.68 -9.39 2.96
CA CYS A 54 -7.05 -9.82 3.27
C CYS A 54 -7.03 -11.15 4.02
N GLN A 55 -7.78 -11.25 5.11
CA GLN A 55 -7.78 -12.45 5.96
C GLN A 55 -8.62 -13.59 5.39
N HIS A 56 -9.62 -13.26 4.58
CA HIS A 56 -10.57 -14.18 3.99
C HIS A 56 -10.60 -14.02 2.47
N GLN A 57 -10.95 -15.08 1.77
CA GLN A 57 -11.25 -15.01 0.33
C GLN A 57 -12.63 -14.38 0.11
N TRP A 58 -13.60 -14.76 0.94
CA TRP A 58 -14.96 -14.23 0.89
C TRP A 58 -15.14 -13.12 1.93
N CYS A 59 -16.19 -12.31 1.80
CA CYS A 59 -16.52 -11.31 2.82
C CYS A 59 -17.25 -11.94 4.00
N LEU A 60 -17.20 -11.31 5.16
CA LEU A 60 -18.02 -11.62 6.32
C LEU A 60 -19.38 -10.94 6.22
N ASN A 61 -20.42 -11.63 6.68
CA ASN A 61 -21.76 -11.11 6.85
C ASN A 61 -21.98 -10.54 8.28
N ALA A 62 -23.20 -10.11 8.59
CA ALA A 62 -23.54 -9.53 9.90
C ALA A 62 -23.36 -10.52 11.08
N GLU A 63 -23.42 -11.83 10.82
CA GLU A 63 -23.18 -12.88 11.81
C GLU A 63 -21.69 -13.27 11.93
N GLY A 64 -20.80 -12.62 11.16
CA GLY A 64 -19.37 -12.93 11.13
C GLY A 64 -19.01 -14.22 10.38
N LYS A 65 -19.89 -14.70 9.50
CA LYS A 65 -19.66 -15.87 8.65
C LYS A 65 -19.30 -15.44 7.23
N GLU A 66 -18.51 -16.27 6.54
CA GLU A 66 -18.18 -16.03 5.13
C GLU A 66 -19.43 -16.12 4.23
N ASP A 67 -19.69 -15.06 3.47
CA ASP A 67 -20.67 -14.99 2.39
C ASP A 67 -19.98 -15.24 1.05
N ILE A 68 -20.14 -16.46 0.53
CA ILE A 68 -19.57 -16.90 -0.76
C ILE A 68 -20.08 -16.08 -1.97
N GLY A 69 -21.15 -15.29 -1.78
CA GLY A 69 -21.68 -14.38 -2.78
C GLY A 69 -20.90 -13.07 -2.92
N MET A 70 -19.87 -12.84 -2.11
CA MET A 70 -19.02 -11.64 -2.16
C MET A 70 -17.54 -11.95 -1.89
N THR A 71 -16.64 -11.30 -2.64
CA THR A 71 -15.20 -11.54 -2.59
C THR A 71 -14.47 -10.40 -1.91
N SER A 72 -13.56 -10.74 -0.99
CA SER A 72 -12.60 -9.82 -0.39
C SER A 72 -11.47 -9.52 -1.39
N MET A 73 -11.35 -8.27 -1.81
CA MET A 73 -10.39 -7.83 -2.83
C MET A 73 -9.43 -6.79 -2.28
N PRO A 74 -8.11 -6.89 -2.56
CA PRO A 74 -7.14 -5.89 -2.13
C PRO A 74 -7.32 -4.58 -2.90
N ILE A 75 -7.25 -3.45 -2.19
CA ILE A 75 -7.17 -2.12 -2.81
C ILE A 75 -5.70 -1.76 -2.95
N GLN A 76 -5.27 -1.53 -4.19
CA GLN A 76 -3.90 -1.16 -4.50
C GLN A 76 -3.76 0.33 -4.81
N GLN A 77 -2.64 0.91 -4.40
CA GLN A 77 -2.28 2.31 -4.65
C GLN A 77 -0.82 2.38 -5.11
N GLU A 78 -0.57 3.16 -6.15
CA GLU A 78 0.80 3.50 -6.56
C GLU A 78 1.28 4.69 -5.71
N ILE A 79 2.44 4.53 -5.06
CA ILE A 79 3.11 5.58 -4.31
C ILE A 79 4.51 5.82 -4.87
N LEU A 80 5.06 6.99 -4.58
CA LEU A 80 6.46 7.29 -4.86
C LEU A 80 7.31 6.96 -3.64
N VAL A 81 8.43 6.29 -3.87
CA VAL A 81 9.43 6.01 -2.83
C VAL A 81 10.79 6.45 -3.32
N LEU A 82 11.65 6.87 -2.38
CA LEU A 82 13.02 7.26 -2.68
C LEU A 82 13.94 6.09 -2.33
N ARG A 83 14.68 5.54 -3.29
CA ARG A 83 15.70 4.51 -3.05
C ARG A 83 17.10 5.11 -3.03
N ARG A 84 17.92 4.57 -2.14
CA ARG A 84 19.34 4.89 -1.99
C ARG A 84 20.19 3.76 -2.58
N GLU A 85 21.08 4.13 -3.48
CA GLU A 85 22.10 3.26 -4.03
C GLU A 85 23.49 3.77 -3.64
N ILE A 86 24.44 2.84 -3.49
CA ILE A 86 25.84 3.17 -3.23
C ILE A 86 26.64 2.62 -4.41
N GLN A 87 27.15 3.51 -5.24
CA GLN A 87 28.04 3.19 -6.35
C GLN A 87 29.34 3.98 -6.14
N ASP A 88 30.50 3.32 -6.19
CA ASP A 88 31.82 3.94 -6.07
C ASP A 88 31.96 4.97 -4.94
N CYS A 89 31.49 4.60 -3.74
CA CYS A 89 31.47 5.44 -2.52
C CYS A 89 30.60 6.71 -2.62
N GLN A 90 29.85 6.90 -3.70
CA GLN A 90 28.85 7.96 -3.85
C GLN A 90 27.45 7.43 -3.53
N GLN A 91 26.69 8.23 -2.77
CA GLN A 91 25.28 7.94 -2.50
C GLN A 91 24.42 8.62 -3.56
N THR A 92 23.73 7.81 -4.34
CA THR A 92 22.74 8.25 -5.31
C THR A 92 21.34 7.92 -4.83
N PHE A 93 20.39 8.78 -5.18
CA PHE A 93 18.98 8.56 -4.88
C PHE A 93 18.16 8.61 -6.16
N TYR A 94 17.20 7.71 -6.28
CA TYR A 94 16.24 7.71 -7.38
C TYR A 94 14.83 7.53 -6.86
N VAL A 95 13.89 8.11 -7.60
CA VAL A 95 12.46 7.98 -7.33
C VAL A 95 11.94 6.79 -8.12
N GLU A 96 11.25 5.88 -7.45
CA GLU A 96 10.53 4.78 -8.10
C GLU A 96 9.05 4.81 -7.73
N LYS A 97 8.24 4.19 -8.59
CA LYS A 97 6.85 3.88 -8.32
C LYS A 97 6.78 2.52 -7.65
N GLN A 98 6.09 2.45 -6.52
CA GLN A 98 5.83 1.20 -5.82
C GLN A 98 4.32 1.01 -5.66
N LEU A 99 3.84 -0.16 -6.07
CA LEU A 99 2.46 -0.58 -5.82
C LEU A 99 2.35 -1.14 -4.40
N ILE A 100 1.40 -0.61 -3.62
CA ILE A 100 1.14 -1.05 -2.25
C ILE A 100 -0.33 -1.45 -2.10
N THR A 101 -0.63 -2.35 -1.17
CA THR A 101 -2.00 -2.67 -0.77
C THR A 101 -2.33 -1.90 0.49
N VAL A 102 -3.32 -1.00 0.42
CA VAL A 102 -3.69 -0.10 1.53
C VAL A 102 -4.77 -0.70 2.45
N GLY A 103 -5.58 -1.62 1.91
CA GLY A 103 -6.67 -2.28 2.62
C GLY A 103 -7.36 -3.31 1.74
N CYS A 104 -8.48 -3.83 2.22
CA CYS A 104 -9.35 -4.73 1.45
C CYS A 104 -10.77 -4.17 1.39
N THR A 105 -11.47 -4.50 0.31
CA THR A 105 -12.88 -4.16 0.12
C THR A 105 -13.70 -5.38 -0.26
N CYS A 106 -15.00 -5.31 -0.02
CA CYS A 106 -15.94 -6.36 -0.35
C CYS A 106 -16.62 -6.07 -1.69
N THR A 107 -16.53 -7.01 -2.62
CA THR A 107 -17.04 -6.85 -3.99
C THR A 107 -18.04 -7.93 -4.34
N LYS A 108 -19.03 -7.59 -5.17
CA LYS A 108 -19.86 -8.60 -5.80
C LYS A 108 -19.06 -9.33 -6.89
N PRO A 109 -19.32 -10.62 -7.13
CA PRO A 109 -18.79 -11.35 -8.27
C PRO A 109 -19.06 -10.57 -9.56
N ILE A 110 -18.15 -10.69 -10.51
CA ILE A 110 -18.31 -10.09 -11.84
C ILE A 110 -19.57 -10.70 -12.45
N THR A 111 -20.67 -9.96 -12.43
CA THR A 111 -21.85 -10.28 -13.24
C THR A 111 -21.46 -10.01 -14.68
N GLN A 112 -21.28 -11.06 -15.48
CA GLN A 112 -21.33 -10.91 -16.93
C GLN A 112 -22.72 -10.34 -17.27
N PRO A 113 -22.83 -9.27 -18.07
CA PRO A 113 -24.13 -8.88 -18.59
C PRO A 113 -24.70 -10.07 -19.36
N ALA A 114 -25.93 -10.44 -19.01
CA ALA A 114 -26.71 -11.48 -19.69
C ALA A 114 -26.94 -11.13 -21.17
#